data_AF-A0AAQ4CQL3-F1
#
_entry.id   AF-A0AAQ4CQL3-F1
#
_cell.length_a   1.000
_cell.length_b   1.000
_cell.length_c   1.000
_cell.angle_alpha   90.00
_cell.angle_beta   90.00
_cell.angle_gamma   90.00
#
_symmetry.space_group_name_H-M   'P 1'
#
loop_
_entity.id
_entity.type
_entity.pdbx_description
1 polymer ?
#
loop_
_entity_poly.entity_id
_entity_poly.type
_entity_poly.pdbx_seq_one_letter_code
_entity_poly.pdbx_strand_id
1 'polypeptide(L)' 'MEQIVFRGVISSAGSDKYGEKRYAIYIPKSVKEKAGKIAGKEVIVIVILPDDE' A
#
# COMPACT_ATOMS: atom_id res chain seq x y z
N MET A 1 15.56 -10.83 -7.55
CA MET A 1 14.48 -10.41 -6.63
C MET A 1 13.73 -9.29 -7.33
N GLU A 2 12.43 -9.43 -7.60
CA GLU A 2 11.66 -8.40 -8.31
C GLU A 2 11.06 -7.42 -7.28
N GLN A 3 11.37 -6.14 -7.41
CA GLN A 3 10.85 -5.08 -6.53
C GLN A 3 9.91 -4.19 -7.35
N ILE A 4 8.70 -3.95 -6.84
CA ILE A 4 7.74 -3.01 -7.41
C ILE A 4 7.74 -1.78 -6.52
N VAL A 5 8.13 -0.63 -7.08
CA VAL A 5 8.12 0.66 -6.39
C VAL A 5 7.08 1.55 -7.02
N PHE A 6 6.19 2.12 -6.21
CA PHE A 6 5.25 3.14 -6.63
C PHE A 6 5.02 4.14 -5.51
N ARG A 7 4.63 5.37 -5.88
CA ARG A 7 4.19 6.38 -4.92
C ARG A 7 2.68 6.30 -4.78
N GLY A 8 2.20 6.26 -3.55
CA GLY A 8 0.78 6.25 -3.21
C GLY A 8 0.55 7.10 -1.97
N VAL A 9 -0.69 7.54 -1.80
CA VAL A 9 -1.12 8.26 -0.60
C VAL A 9 -1.82 7.25 0.31
N ILE A 10 -1.47 7.28 1.60
CA ILE A 10 -2.20 6.54 2.62
C ILE A 10 -3.54 7.25 2.82
N SER A 11 -4.63 6.55 2.52
CA SER A 11 -6.00 7.05 2.66
C SER A 11 -6.72 6.35 3.81
N SER A 12 -7.66 7.05 4.45
CA SER A 12 -8.59 6.43 5.41
C SER A 12 -9.43 5.35 4.71
N ALA A 13 -9.48 4.17 5.33
CA ALA A 13 -10.25 3.01 4.88
C ALA A 13 -11.39 2.67 5.87
N GLY A 14 -11.88 3.69 6.58
CA GLY A 14 -12.91 3.55 7.61
C GLY A 14 -12.34 3.13 8.96
N SER A 15 -13.18 2.53 9.80
CA SER A 15 -12.79 1.97 11.09
C SER A 15 -13.23 0.52 11.20
N ASP A 16 -12.56 -0.25 12.04
CA ASP A 16 -13.02 -1.59 12.38
C ASP A 16 -14.17 -1.58 13.39
N LYS A 17 -14.65 -2.77 13.75
CA LYS A 17 -15.75 -2.96 14.72
C LYS A 17 -15.43 -2.48 16.15
N TYR A 18 -14.18 -2.17 16.44
CA TYR A 18 -13.71 -1.65 17.73
C TYR A 18 -13.46 -0.13 17.68
N GLY A 19 -13.65 0.50 16.52
CA GLY A 19 -13.45 1.94 16.32
C GLY A 19 -12.05 2.31 15.82
N GLU A 20 -11.15 1.34 15.66
CA GLU A 20 -9.78 1.61 15.22
C GLU A 20 -9.74 2.03 13.75
N LYS A 21 -9.07 3.15 13.47
CA LYS A 21 -8.95 3.67 12.10
C LYS A 21 -8.13 2.71 11.25
N ARG A 22 -8.68 2.39 10.09
CA ARG A 22 -8.00 1.64 9.05
C ARG A 22 -7.47 2.59 8.00
N TYR A 23 -6.33 2.22 7.45
CA TYR A 23 -5.70 2.95 6.37
C TYR A 23 -5.38 2.00 5.23
N ALA A 24 -5.40 2.51 4.02
CA ALA A 24 -5.09 1.77 2.81
C ALA A 24 -4.16 2.57 1.91
N ILE A 25 -3.30 1.86 1.18
CA ILE A 25 -2.55 2.39 0.05
C ILE A 25 -3.04 1.69 -1.22
N TYR A 26 -3.52 2.47 -2.18
CA TYR A 26 -4.03 1.93 -3.45
C TYR A 26 -2.91 1.78 -4.47
N ILE A 27 -2.90 0.63 -5.14
CA ILE A 27 -1.96 0.35 -6.22
C ILE A 27 -2.36 1.17 -7.46
N PRO A 28 -1.50 2.06 -7.98
CA PRO A 28 -1.84 2.88 -9.14
C PRO A 28 -1.96 2.03 -10.42
N LYS A 29 -2.79 2.49 -11.36
CA LYS A 29 -3.06 1.78 -12.62
C LYS A 29 -1.78 1.41 -13.38
N SER A 30 -0.77 2.27 -13.35
CA SER A 30 0.52 2.09 -14.03
C SER A 30 1.30 0.85 -13.59
N VAL A 31 1.05 0.33 -12.38
CA VAL A 31 1.72 -0.88 -11.87
C VAL A 31 0.75 -2.02 -11.58
N LYS A 32 -0.53 -1.87 -11.94
CA LYS A 32 -1.59 -2.85 -11.66
C LYS A 32 -1.29 -4.23 -12.25
N GLU A 33 -0.78 -4.31 -13.48
CA GLU A 33 -0.44 -5.59 -14.11
C GLU A 33 0.71 -6.30 -13.39
N LYS A 34 1.73 -5.54 -12.96
CA LYS A 34 2.84 -6.09 -12.17
C LYS A 34 2.36 -6.55 -10.80
N ALA A 35 1.49 -5.78 -10.17
CA ALA A 35 0.86 -6.14 -8.90
C ALA A 35 -0.10 -7.34 -9.02
N GLY A 36 -0.70 -7.58 -10.19
CA GLY A 36 -1.50 -8.79 -10.44
C GLY A 36 -0.69 -10.08 -10.26
N LYS A 37 0.62 -10.05 -10.54
CA LYS A 37 1.52 -11.21 -10.40
C LYS A 37 1.84 -11.59 -8.94
N ILE A 38 1.49 -10.72 -7.99
CA ILE A 38 1.72 -10.91 -6.54
C ILE A 38 0.43 -11.15 -5.76
N ALA A 39 -0.74 -11.17 -6.42
CA ALA A 39 -1.99 -11.52 -5.78
C ALA A 39 -1.91 -12.92 -5.13
N GLY A 40 -2.32 -13.03 -3.87
CA GLY A 40 -2.26 -14.28 -3.10
C GLY A 40 -0.88 -14.64 -2.54
N LYS A 41 0.12 -13.76 -2.68
CA LYS A 41 1.45 -13.93 -2.08
C LYS A 41 1.64 -12.99 -0.89
N GLU A 42 2.41 -13.42 0.08
CA GLU A 42 2.88 -12.54 1.15
C GLU A 42 3.87 -11.52 0.57
N VAL A 43 3.77 -10.27 1.03
CA VAL A 43 4.60 -9.16 0.55
C VAL A 43 5.07 -8.30 1.71
N ILE A 44 6.26 -7.73 1.57
CA ILE A 44 6.78 -6.70 2.48
C ILE A 44 6.47 -5.34 1.88
N VAL A 45 5.84 -4.47 2.66
CA VAL A 45 5.58 -3.07 2.29
C VAL A 45 6.58 -2.19 3.04
N ILE A 46 7.39 -1.44 2.29
CA ILE A 46 8.32 -0.46 2.85
C ILE A 46 7.69 0.92 2.71
N VAL A 47 7.47 1.59 3.84
CA VAL A 47 6.96 2.97 3.90
C VAL A 47 8.13 3.89 4.19
N ILE A 48 8.38 4.84 3.29
CA ILE A 48 9.37 5.91 3.48
C ILE A 48 8.57 7.17 3.81
N LEU A 49 8.70 7.62 5.05
CA LEU A 49 8.19 8.92 5.47
C LEU A 49 9.19 9.98 4.97
N PRO A 50 8.74 11.15 4.51
CA PRO A 50 9.64 12.28 4.41
C PRO A 50 10.22 12.52 5.81
N ASP A 51 11.49 12.93 5.89
CA ASP A 51 11.97 13.58 7.10
C ASP A 51 11.11 14.84 7.24
N ASP A 52 10.21 14.82 8.21
CA ASP A 52 9.52 16.02 8.65
C ASP A 52 10.60 17.00 9.16
N GLU A 53 10.42 18.29 8.90
CA GLU A 53 11.00 19.30 9.81
C GLU A 53 10.59 19.00 11.27
#